data_AF-E6X8L1-F1
#
_entry.id   AF-E6X8L1-F1
#
_cell.length_a   1.000
_cell.length_b   1.000
_cell.length_c   1.000
_cell.angle_alpha   90.00
_cell.angle_beta   90.00
_cell.angle_gamma   90.00
#
_symmetry.space_group_name_H-M   'P 1'
#
loop_
_entity.id
_entity.type
_entity.pdbx_description
1 polymer ?
#
loop_
_entity_poly.entity_id
_entity_poly.type
_entity_poly.pdbx_seq_one_letter_code
_entity_poly.pdbx_strand_id
1 'polypeptide(L)'
;MTVDMLYIHDLLPQIFWLLFIFLAGKILFKSTKIGVVGTALVAGHFILDFFSGNPHHLFGKETPEVALGLYATNVYLAIAIETVFCILILWYFFKQEAQKGVLHTSKYKASIIGLFVFGIVFMLSIATTSFRQLFHIPDFDLGFNSNVPTLILTYLAMILYLNYFVPKFNLDENNQ
;
A
#
# COMPACT_ATOMS: atom_id res chain seq x y z
N MET A 1 5.55 21.35 3.95
CA MET A 1 6.71 20.58 4.47
C MET A 1 6.86 19.31 3.66
N THR A 2 8.03 19.06 3.06
CA THR A 2 8.37 17.72 2.54
C THR A 2 8.49 16.79 3.73
N VAL A 3 7.74 15.69 3.72
CA VAL A 3 7.78 14.73 4.82
C VAL A 3 9.08 13.95 4.72
N ASP A 4 9.99 14.24 5.65
CA ASP A 4 11.29 13.62 5.70
C ASP A 4 11.20 12.35 6.55
N MET A 5 11.08 11.19 5.90
CA MET A 5 11.08 9.88 6.57
C MET A 5 12.50 9.29 6.72
N LEU A 6 13.50 10.19 6.75
CA LEU A 6 14.95 9.98 6.63
C LEU A 6 15.57 8.84 7.45
N TYR A 7 14.90 8.38 8.51
CA TYR A 7 15.43 7.37 9.42
C TYR A 7 14.52 6.17 9.63
N ILE A 8 13.27 6.18 9.16
CA ILE A 8 12.34 5.05 9.36
C ILE A 8 12.18 4.24 8.07
N HIS A 9 12.41 4.88 6.93
CA HIS A 9 12.17 4.28 5.62
C HIS A 9 13.44 3.79 4.92
N ASP A 10 14.61 3.92 5.53
CA ASP A 10 15.85 3.42 4.96
C ASP A 10 16.04 1.92 5.18
N LEU A 11 16.99 1.33 4.44
CA LEU A 11 17.20 -0.12 4.37
C LEU A 11 17.36 -0.78 5.75
N LEU A 12 18.20 -0.23 6.63
CA LEU A 12 18.41 -0.80 7.97
C LEU A 12 17.15 -0.75 8.87
N PRO A 13 16.48 0.41 9.02
CA PRO A 13 15.19 0.51 9.72
C PRO A 13 14.14 -0.46 9.19
N GLN A 14 14.07 -0.60 7.87
CA GLN A 14 13.12 -1.52 7.24
C GLN A 14 13.44 -3.00 7.53
N ILE A 15 14.71 -3.40 7.59
CA ILE A 15 15.10 -4.74 8.06
C ILE A 15 14.63 -4.96 9.51
N PHE A 16 14.77 -3.94 10.36
CA PHE A 16 14.25 -3.99 11.72
C PHE A 16 12.72 -4.15 11.74
N TRP A 17 12.00 -3.44 10.85
CA TRP A 17 10.55 -3.59 10.72
C TRP A 17 10.12 -5.00 10.34
N LEU A 18 10.86 -5.71 9.48
CA LEU A 18 10.56 -7.11 9.15
C LEU A 18 10.59 -8.01 10.40
N LEU A 19 11.61 -7.86 11.24
CA LEU A 19 11.71 -8.59 12.51
C LEU A 19 10.60 -8.18 13.47
N PHE A 20 10.32 -6.88 13.60
CA PHE A 20 9.28 -6.38 14.48
C PHE A 20 7.89 -6.92 14.08
N ILE A 21 7.55 -6.89 12.78
CA ILE A 21 6.27 -7.39 12.26
C ILE A 21 6.15 -8.90 12.45
N PHE A 22 7.22 -9.66 12.24
CA PHE A 22 7.25 -11.08 12.55
C PHE A 22 6.90 -11.34 14.02
N LEU A 23 7.59 -10.65 14.93
CA LEU A 23 7.41 -10.81 16.38
C LEU A 23 6.02 -10.36 16.82
N ALA A 24 5.54 -9.22 16.34
CA ALA A 24 4.20 -8.71 16.63
C ALA A 24 3.13 -9.70 16.16
N GLY A 25 3.22 -10.20 14.92
CA GLY A 25 2.30 -11.20 14.39
C GLY A 25 2.32 -12.50 15.19
N LYS A 26 3.51 -12.97 15.57
CA LYS A 26 3.67 -14.18 16.39
C LYS A 26 3.12 -13.99 17.81
N ILE A 27 3.39 -12.89 18.47
CA ILE A 27 3.04 -12.65 19.88
C ILE A 27 1.56 -12.33 20.02
N LEU A 28 1.04 -11.38 19.23
CA LEU A 28 -0.34 -10.91 19.36
C LEU A 28 -1.34 -11.98 18.92
N PHE A 29 -1.05 -12.70 17.84
CA PHE A 29 -1.95 -13.73 17.30
C PHE A 29 -1.56 -15.15 17.70
N LYS A 30 -0.50 -15.32 18.50
CA LYS A 30 0.03 -16.62 18.93
C LYS A 30 0.27 -17.58 17.76
N SER A 31 0.64 -17.05 16.59
CA SER A 31 0.75 -17.82 15.34
C SER A 31 1.96 -17.42 14.52
N THR A 32 2.89 -18.37 14.37
CA THR A 32 4.06 -18.19 13.49
C THR A 32 3.63 -17.95 12.04
N LYS A 33 2.54 -18.58 11.59
CA LYS A 33 2.02 -18.40 10.22
C LYS A 33 1.62 -16.95 9.96
N ILE A 34 0.94 -16.31 10.91
CA ILE A 34 0.55 -14.90 10.80
C ILE A 34 1.79 -14.00 10.79
N GLY A 35 2.76 -14.26 11.68
CA GLY A 35 4.04 -13.54 11.69
C GLY A 35 4.78 -13.63 10.35
N VAL A 36 4.90 -14.84 9.77
CA VAL A 36 5.57 -15.04 8.47
C VAL A 36 4.82 -14.36 7.34
N VAL A 37 3.49 -14.50 7.26
CA VAL A 37 2.69 -13.87 6.21
C VAL A 37 2.77 -12.35 6.30
N GLY A 38 2.65 -11.77 7.51
CA GLY A 38 2.80 -10.34 7.72
C GLY A 38 4.18 -9.83 7.29
N THR A 39 5.24 -10.57 7.64
CA THR A 39 6.61 -10.23 7.23
C THR A 39 6.79 -10.30 5.71
N ALA A 40 6.24 -11.34 5.07
CA ALA A 40 6.31 -11.50 3.61
C ALA A 40 5.57 -10.37 2.88
N LEU A 41 4.43 -9.91 3.41
CA LEU A 41 3.71 -8.76 2.86
C LEU A 41 4.53 -7.47 2.95
N VAL A 42 5.15 -7.20 4.10
CA VAL A 42 6.00 -6.00 4.28
C VAL A 42 7.26 -6.08 3.41
N ALA A 43 7.89 -7.25 3.32
CA ALA A 43 9.05 -7.45 2.44
C ALA A 43 8.67 -7.30 0.96
N GLY A 44 7.53 -7.83 0.54
CA GLY A 44 7.04 -7.65 -0.83
C GLY A 44 6.77 -6.18 -1.17
N HIS A 45 6.16 -5.45 -0.23
CA HIS A 45 5.95 -4.01 -0.37
C HIS A 45 7.27 -3.24 -0.46
N PHE A 46 8.22 -3.52 0.42
CA PHE A 46 9.57 -2.95 0.39
C PHE A 46 10.21 -3.16 -0.98
N ILE A 47 10.20 -4.39 -1.50
CA ILE A 47 10.87 -4.72 -2.77
C ILE A 47 10.27 -3.89 -3.89
N LEU A 48 8.94 -3.77 -3.93
CA LEU A 48 8.27 -2.91 -4.90
C LEU A 48 8.72 -1.45 -4.75
N ASP A 49 8.75 -0.94 -3.52
CA ASP A 49 9.11 0.44 -3.22
C ASP A 49 10.58 0.76 -3.55
N PHE A 50 11.47 -0.23 -3.54
CA PHE A 50 12.85 -0.08 -4.06
C PHE A 50 12.90 0.20 -5.56
N PHE A 51 11.94 -0.31 -6.33
CA PHE A 51 11.86 -0.12 -7.77
C PHE A 51 11.00 1.08 -8.17
N SER A 52 9.84 1.29 -7.54
CA SER A 52 8.89 2.37 -7.92
C SER A 52 8.89 3.57 -6.98
N GLY A 53 9.44 3.44 -5.78
CA GLY A 53 9.17 4.32 -4.66
C GLY A 53 10.01 5.59 -4.59
N ASN A 54 10.07 6.11 -3.36
CA ASN A 54 10.91 7.24 -3.00
C ASN A 54 12.40 6.83 -2.95
N PRO A 55 13.34 7.79 -2.99
CA PRO A 55 14.74 7.51 -2.70
C PRO A 55 14.89 6.83 -1.34
N HIS A 56 15.67 5.76 -1.29
CA HIS A 56 16.06 5.06 -0.06
C HIS A 56 17.55 5.10 0.08
N HIS A 57 18.03 5.35 1.29
CA HIS A 57 19.44 5.26 1.61
C HIS A 57 19.70 4.04 2.49
N LEU A 58 20.97 3.74 2.73
CA LEU A 58 21.35 2.66 3.64
C LEU A 58 20.91 2.97 5.08
N PHE A 59 21.23 4.18 5.57
CA PHE A 59 20.94 4.67 6.92
C PHE A 59 21.14 6.20 7.06
N GLY A 60 20.20 6.97 6.52
CA GLY A 60 20.17 8.42 6.47
C GLY A 60 20.64 8.98 5.12
N LYS A 61 20.27 10.24 4.83
CA LYS A 61 20.63 10.96 3.58
C LYS A 61 22.13 11.03 3.27
N GLU A 62 22.98 10.93 4.29
CA GLU A 62 24.45 10.97 4.12
C GLU A 62 25.04 9.61 3.70
N THR A 63 24.21 8.58 3.57
CA THR A 63 24.63 7.23 3.16
C THR A 63 24.24 6.96 1.71
N PRO A 64 24.80 5.93 1.05
CA PRO A 64 24.50 5.65 -0.35
C PRO A 64 23.01 5.41 -0.60
N GLU A 65 22.49 5.95 -1.71
CA GLU A 65 21.17 5.62 -2.23
C GLU A 65 21.18 4.18 -2.78
N VAL A 66 20.15 3.41 -2.42
CA VAL A 66 20.05 1.97 -2.71
C VAL A 66 18.79 1.60 -3.52
N ALA A 67 17.90 2.56 -3.78
CA ALA A 67 16.68 2.40 -4.57
C ALA A 67 16.69 3.29 -5.82
N LEU A 68 15.70 3.12 -6.71
CA LEU A 68 15.62 3.88 -7.98
C LEU A 68 15.05 5.30 -7.84
N GLY A 69 14.34 5.59 -6.74
CA GLY A 69 13.78 6.92 -6.47
C GLY A 69 12.80 7.43 -7.55
N LEU A 70 12.05 6.53 -8.20
CA LEU A 70 11.23 6.87 -9.36
C LEU A 70 10.10 7.85 -9.05
N TYR A 71 9.59 7.93 -7.82
CA TYR A 71 8.62 8.98 -7.48
C TYR A 71 9.19 10.40 -7.64
N ALA A 72 10.49 10.58 -7.45
CA ALA A 72 11.15 11.87 -7.62
C ALA A 72 11.60 12.12 -9.07
N THR A 73 12.00 11.06 -9.79
CA THR A 73 12.67 11.19 -11.10
C THR A 73 11.76 10.88 -12.29
N ASN A 74 10.80 9.97 -12.15
CA ASN A 74 9.85 9.57 -13.19
C ASN A 74 8.57 8.96 -12.60
N VAL A 75 7.69 9.83 -12.08
CA VAL A 75 6.46 9.43 -11.38
C VAL A 75 5.52 8.55 -12.22
N TYR A 76 5.47 8.74 -13.54
CA TYR A 76 4.62 7.91 -14.39
C TYR A 76 5.17 6.49 -14.55
N LEU A 77 6.50 6.32 -14.60
CA LEU A 77 7.11 5.00 -14.61
C LEU A 77 6.92 4.29 -13.27
N ALA A 78 7.03 5.02 -12.15
CA ALA A 78 6.70 4.51 -10.81
C ALA A 78 5.27 3.93 -10.77
N ILE A 79 4.28 4.74 -11.16
CA ILE A 79 2.86 4.33 -11.19
C ILE A 79 2.64 3.14 -12.13
N ALA A 80 3.35 3.08 -13.27
CA ALA A 80 3.25 1.96 -14.20
C ALA A 80 3.75 0.64 -13.59
N ILE A 81 4.89 0.66 -12.87
CA ILE A 81 5.42 -0.51 -12.16
C ILE A 81 4.43 -0.98 -11.10
N GLU A 82 3.88 -0.08 -10.30
CA GLU A 82 2.88 -0.41 -9.30
C GLU A 82 1.59 -0.97 -9.90
N THR A 83 1.15 -0.42 -11.03
CA THR A 83 -0.02 -0.93 -11.76
C THR A 83 0.19 -2.39 -12.20
N VAL A 84 1.36 -2.71 -12.77
CA VAL A 84 1.71 -4.09 -13.14
C VAL A 84 1.73 -4.99 -11.91
N PHE A 85 2.33 -4.54 -10.81
CA PHE A 85 2.35 -5.29 -9.56
C PHE A 85 0.93 -5.57 -9.03
N CYS A 86 0.04 -4.56 -9.02
CA CYS A 86 -1.35 -4.70 -8.64
C CYS A 86 -2.09 -5.75 -9.49
N ILE A 87 -1.88 -5.74 -10.81
CA ILE A 87 -2.47 -6.75 -11.71
C ILE A 87 -2.00 -8.16 -11.33
N LEU A 88 -0.69 -8.33 -11.12
CA LEU A 88 -0.11 -9.63 -10.79
C LEU A 88 -0.60 -10.16 -9.44
N ILE A 89 -0.66 -9.32 -8.40
CA ILE A 89 -1.10 -9.75 -7.07
C ILE A 89 -2.60 -10.03 -7.03
N LEU A 90 -3.43 -9.25 -7.73
CA LEU A 90 -4.86 -9.51 -7.85
C LEU A 90 -5.13 -10.81 -8.63
N TRP A 91 -4.41 -11.03 -9.72
CA TRP A 91 -4.48 -12.30 -10.45
C TRP A 91 -4.10 -13.49 -9.54
N TYR A 92 -2.98 -13.38 -8.82
CA TYR A 92 -2.55 -14.41 -7.88
C TYR A 92 -3.60 -14.67 -6.79
N PHE A 93 -4.15 -13.60 -6.20
CA PHE A 93 -5.19 -13.68 -5.17
C PHE A 93 -6.42 -14.45 -5.67
N PHE A 94 -7.03 -14.03 -6.78
CA PHE A 94 -8.22 -14.70 -7.30
C PHE A 94 -7.94 -16.13 -7.79
N LYS A 95 -6.74 -16.39 -8.33
CA LYS A 95 -6.31 -17.74 -8.69
C LYS A 95 -6.23 -18.65 -7.47
N GLN A 96 -5.68 -18.16 -6.36
CA GLN A 96 -5.59 -18.93 -5.12
C GLN A 96 -6.94 -19.19 -4.47
N GLU A 97 -7.85 -18.22 -4.50
CA GLU A 97 -9.23 -18.42 -4.01
C GLU A 97 -9.96 -19.48 -4.84
N ALA A 98 -9.84 -19.43 -6.18
CA ALA A 98 -10.40 -20.45 -7.06
C ALA A 98 -9.82 -21.85 -6.80
N GLN A 99 -8.51 -21.96 -6.54
CA GLN A 99 -7.85 -23.23 -6.20
C GLN A 99 -8.32 -23.82 -4.87
N LYS A 100 -8.79 -22.99 -3.93
CA LYS A 100 -9.41 -23.42 -2.68
C LYS A 100 -10.92 -23.70 -2.80
N GLY A 101 -11.48 -23.60 -4.00
CA GLY A 101 -12.91 -23.78 -4.24
C GLY A 101 -13.77 -22.59 -3.82
N VAL A 102 -13.17 -21.44 -3.50
CA VAL A 102 -13.92 -20.22 -3.18
C VAL A 102 -14.32 -19.53 -4.48
N LEU A 103 -15.60 -19.61 -4.82
CA LEU A 103 -16.17 -18.91 -5.96
C LEU A 103 -16.67 -17.54 -5.51
N HIS A 104 -16.16 -16.50 -6.16
CA HIS A 104 -16.59 -15.12 -5.92
C HIS A 104 -17.43 -14.62 -7.08
N THR A 105 -18.51 -13.92 -6.75
CA THR A 105 -19.37 -13.24 -7.70
C THR A 105 -18.59 -12.18 -8.48
N SER A 106 -19.04 -11.83 -9.69
CA SER A 106 -18.41 -10.78 -10.49
C SER A 106 -18.40 -9.43 -9.76
N LYS A 107 -19.44 -9.14 -8.97
CA LYS A 107 -19.54 -7.91 -8.15
C LYS A 107 -18.49 -7.85 -7.04
N TYR A 108 -18.23 -8.98 -6.38
CA TYR A 108 -17.17 -9.09 -5.39
C TYR A 108 -15.80 -8.78 -6.00
N LYS A 109 -15.48 -9.43 -7.13
CA LYS A 109 -14.21 -9.22 -7.85
C LYS A 109 -14.07 -7.77 -8.31
N ALA A 110 -15.11 -7.20 -8.91
CA ALA A 110 -15.11 -5.82 -9.37
C ALA A 110 -14.92 -4.81 -8.23
N SER A 111 -15.45 -5.08 -7.03
CA SER A 111 -15.30 -4.20 -5.88
C SER A 111 -13.86 -4.17 -5.35
N ILE A 112 -13.21 -5.33 -5.27
CA ILE A 112 -11.79 -5.40 -4.90
C ILE A 112 -10.93 -4.71 -5.96
N ILE A 113 -11.12 -5.05 -7.24
CA ILE A 113 -10.37 -4.44 -8.35
C ILE A 113 -10.58 -2.91 -8.37
N GLY A 114 -11.82 -2.46 -8.15
CA GLY A 114 -12.19 -1.06 -8.11
C GLY A 114 -11.43 -0.25 -7.07
N LEU A 115 -11.11 -0.85 -5.91
CA LEU A 115 -10.29 -0.20 -4.89
C LEU A 115 -8.88 0.13 -5.40
N PHE A 116 -8.24 -0.81 -6.11
CA PHE A 116 -6.91 -0.59 -6.68
C PHE A 116 -6.96 0.37 -7.87
N VAL A 117 -7.96 0.25 -8.74
CA VAL A 117 -8.17 1.19 -9.86
C VAL A 117 -8.35 2.61 -9.35
N PHE A 118 -9.16 2.80 -8.30
CA PHE A 118 -9.31 4.08 -7.63
C PHE A 118 -7.96 4.62 -7.14
N GLY A 119 -7.15 3.80 -6.49
CA GLY A 119 -5.80 4.17 -6.04
C GLY A 119 -4.90 4.64 -7.17
N ILE A 120 -4.84 3.89 -8.28
CA ILE A 120 -4.02 4.26 -9.47
C ILE A 120 -4.53 5.58 -10.08
N VAL A 121 -5.83 5.73 -10.30
CA VAL A 121 -6.42 6.96 -10.87
C VAL A 121 -6.17 8.15 -9.93
N PHE A 122 -6.31 7.95 -8.63
CA PHE A 122 -6.01 8.95 -7.62
C PHE A 122 -4.55 9.40 -7.70
N MET A 123 -3.60 8.46 -7.70
CA MET A 123 -2.17 8.78 -7.84
C MET A 123 -1.86 9.52 -9.14
N LEU A 124 -2.45 9.10 -10.27
CA LEU A 124 -2.30 9.80 -11.56
C LEU A 124 -2.81 11.24 -11.49
N SER A 125 -3.92 11.50 -10.80
CA SER A 125 -4.49 12.85 -10.65
C SER A 125 -3.61 13.80 -9.84
N ILE A 126 -2.76 13.26 -8.96
CA ILE A 126 -1.85 14.05 -8.11
C ILE A 126 -0.37 13.85 -8.45
N ALA A 127 -0.06 13.18 -9.56
CA ALA A 127 1.30 12.74 -9.89
C ALA A 127 2.30 13.91 -9.98
N THR A 128 1.88 15.04 -10.53
CA THR A 128 2.73 16.23 -10.72
C THR A 128 2.30 17.42 -9.85
N THR A 129 1.06 17.39 -9.35
CA THR A 129 0.42 18.53 -8.71
C THR A 129 -0.42 18.05 -7.53
N SER A 130 -0.19 18.61 -6.35
CA SER A 130 -1.00 18.28 -5.17
C SER A 130 -2.44 18.81 -5.29
N PHE A 131 -3.41 18.20 -4.59
CA PHE A 131 -4.77 18.74 -4.52
C PHE A 131 -4.83 20.18 -3.99
N ARG A 132 -3.94 20.52 -3.06
CA ARG A 132 -3.82 21.88 -2.54
C ARG A 132 -3.56 22.86 -3.68
N GLN A 133 -2.61 22.54 -4.57
CA GLN A 133 -2.31 23.35 -5.75
C GLN A 133 -3.46 23.32 -6.75
N LEU A 134 -4.05 22.15 -7.01
CA LEU A 134 -5.17 22.01 -7.97
C LEU A 134 -6.38 22.87 -7.58
N PHE A 135 -6.67 22.97 -6.29
CA PHE A 135 -7.80 23.74 -5.76
C PHE A 135 -7.42 25.13 -5.20
N HIS A 136 -6.18 25.57 -5.39
CA HIS A 136 -5.67 26.86 -4.88
C HIS A 136 -5.91 27.07 -3.37
N ILE A 137 -5.81 26.00 -2.60
CA ILE A 137 -5.98 26.03 -1.15
C ILE A 137 -4.71 26.64 -0.53
N PRO A 138 -4.82 27.64 0.38
CA PRO A 138 -3.66 28.25 1.03
C PRO A 138 -2.90 27.24 1.90
N ASP A 139 -1.62 27.52 2.18
CA ASP A 139 -0.83 26.66 3.06
C ASP A 139 -1.30 26.82 4.52
N PHE A 140 -1.62 25.71 5.16
CA PHE A 140 -2.02 25.67 6.57
C PHE A 140 -0.93 24.95 7.35
N ASP A 141 -0.25 25.68 8.24
CA ASP A 141 0.63 25.06 9.21
C ASP A 141 -0.18 24.60 10.42
N LEU A 142 -0.52 23.32 10.45
CA LEU A 142 -1.26 22.71 11.55
C LEU A 142 -0.37 22.46 12.79
N GLY A 143 0.94 22.73 12.71
CA GLY A 143 1.90 22.43 13.78
C GLY A 143 2.23 20.95 13.92
N PHE A 144 1.70 20.09 13.03
CA PHE A 144 2.01 18.66 12.95
C PHE A 144 1.92 18.16 11.50
N ASN A 145 2.57 17.02 11.24
CA ASN A 145 2.57 16.38 9.94
C ASN A 145 1.21 15.73 9.62
N SER A 146 0.49 16.28 8.64
CA SER A 146 -0.84 15.79 8.23
C SER A 146 -0.82 14.42 7.53
N ASN A 147 0.34 13.93 7.06
CA ASN A 147 0.42 12.64 6.37
C ASN A 147 0.03 11.48 7.29
N VAL A 148 0.40 11.51 8.57
CA VAL A 148 0.09 10.41 9.51
C VAL A 148 -1.42 10.29 9.73
N PRO A 149 -2.17 11.36 10.11
CA PRO A 149 -3.63 11.31 10.16
C PRO A 149 -4.29 10.91 8.84
N THR A 150 -3.80 11.42 7.70
CA THR A 150 -4.31 11.04 6.38
C THR A 150 -4.14 9.55 6.12
N LEU A 151 -2.96 8.99 6.38
CA LEU A 151 -2.70 7.56 6.22
C LEU A 151 -3.59 6.72 7.13
N ILE A 152 -3.75 7.09 8.40
CA ILE A 152 -4.64 6.39 9.34
C ILE A 152 -6.07 6.36 8.80
N LEU A 153 -6.60 7.51 8.37
CA LEU A 153 -7.95 7.60 7.82
C LEU A 153 -8.12 6.77 6.54
N THR A 154 -7.13 6.81 5.63
CA THR A 154 -7.15 6.01 4.41
C THR A 154 -7.18 4.51 4.73
N TYR A 155 -6.31 4.03 5.63
CA TYR A 155 -6.31 2.61 6.02
C TYR A 155 -7.59 2.20 6.73
N LEU A 156 -8.14 3.02 7.62
CA LEU A 156 -9.43 2.73 8.25
C LEU A 156 -10.56 2.65 7.22
N ALA A 157 -10.61 3.57 6.26
CA ALA A 157 -11.59 3.54 5.18
C ALA A 157 -11.47 2.28 4.31
N MET A 158 -10.24 1.88 3.95
CA MET A 158 -9.99 0.65 3.21
C MET A 158 -10.39 -0.60 3.99
N ILE A 159 -10.06 -0.67 5.28
CA ILE A 159 -10.45 -1.78 6.17
C ILE A 159 -11.98 -1.87 6.26
N LEU A 160 -12.67 -0.75 6.44
CA LEU A 160 -14.13 -0.71 6.46
C LEU A 160 -14.72 -1.15 5.12
N TYR A 161 -14.21 -0.66 3.99
CA TYR A 161 -14.66 -1.05 2.67
C TYR A 161 -14.52 -2.57 2.45
N LEU A 162 -13.35 -3.12 2.75
CA LEU A 162 -13.05 -4.54 2.54
C LEU A 162 -13.80 -5.48 3.51
N ASN A 163 -14.02 -5.08 4.76
CA ASN A 163 -14.65 -5.96 5.76
C ASN A 163 -16.17 -5.78 5.88
N TYR A 164 -16.71 -4.62 5.52
CA TYR A 164 -18.14 -4.34 5.67
C TYR A 164 -18.88 -4.29 4.33
N PHE A 165 -18.29 -3.69 3.29
CA PHE A 165 -18.99 -3.49 2.01
C PHE A 165 -18.80 -4.68 1.08
N VAL A 166 -17.55 -5.07 0.82
CA VAL A 166 -17.21 -6.15 -0.14
C VAL A 166 -17.89 -7.51 0.18
N PRO A 167 -17.99 -7.97 1.44
CA PRO A 167 -18.57 -9.28 1.74
C PRO A 167 -20.06 -9.40 1.39
N LYS A 168 -20.79 -8.27 1.31
CA LYS A 168 -22.22 -8.28 0.95
C LYS A 168 -22.45 -8.87 -0.45
N PHE A 169 -21.50 -8.72 -1.36
CA PHE A 169 -21.58 -9.27 -2.71
C PHE A 169 -21.37 -10.78 -2.80
N ASN A 170 -20.93 -11.45 -1.72
CA ASN A 170 -20.90 -12.92 -1.67
C ASN A 170 -22.25 -13.53 -1.27
N LEU A 171 -23.15 -12.75 -0.64
CA LEU A 171 -24.43 -13.25 -0.11
C LEU A 171 -25.57 -13.19 -1.14
N ASP A 172 -25.45 -12.36 -2.16
CA ASP A 172 -26.53 -12.07 -3.11
C ASP A 172 -26.81 -13.20 -4.11
N GLU A 173 -25.89 -14.14 -4.35
CA GLU A 173 -26.09 -15.26 -5.30
C GLU A 173 -26.79 -16.48 -4.68
N ASN A 174 -26.89 -16.58 -3.35
CA ASN A 174 -27.61 -17.68 -2.68
C ASN A 174 -29.12 -17.41 -2.49
N ASN A 175 -29.64 -16.29 -3.03
CA ASN A 175 -31.05 -15.88 -2.93
C ASN A 175 -31.74 -15.74 -4.30
N GLN A 176 -31.28 -16.47 -5.33
CA GLN A 176 -31.98 -16.60 -6.61
C GLN A 176 -32.15 -18.07 -7.01
#